data_AF-A0A7G9T705-F1
#
_entry.id   AF-A0A7G9T705-F1
#
_cell.length_a   1.000
_cell.length_b   1.000
_cell.length_c   1.000
_cell.angle_alpha   90.00
_cell.angle_beta   90.00
_cell.angle_gamma   90.00
#
_symmetry.space_group_name_H-M   'P 1'
#
loop_
_entity.id
_entity.type
_entity.pdbx_description
1 polymer ?
#
loop_
_entity_poly.entity_id
_entity_poly.type
_entity_poly.pdbx_seq_one_letter_code
_entity_poly.pdbx_strand_id
1 'polypeptide(L)'
;MTKNRLEGFSDGVFSIIITIMVLDLKQPETGSWQALLQPELLHTVLAYGLSFILVGSFWISHHQIMGNINQVDRQLLWHNLRAIFSITFVPFVTQWRSDFSHSQAAGVVYGLVYLWSLISLYQLSHAVATRTTSKQATQMRAYNHTRWHMILVAILGTGASFIVPSASSWSVLIIWVVWTWLAKQKVSH
;
A
#
# COMPACT_ATOMS: atom_id res chain seq x y z
N MET A 1 -22.83 1.09 13.63
CA MET A 1 -21.95 0.06 13.04
C MET A 1 -20.87 -0.27 14.07
N THR A 2 -20.54 -1.54 14.31
CA THR A 2 -19.50 -1.89 15.28
C THR A 2 -18.11 -1.81 14.65
N LYS A 3 -17.08 -1.58 15.46
CA LYS A 3 -15.67 -1.63 15.03
C LYS A 3 -15.35 -2.95 14.34
N ASN A 4 -15.70 -4.09 14.94
CA ASN A 4 -15.41 -5.41 14.39
C ASN A 4 -16.04 -5.63 13.00
N ARG A 5 -17.22 -5.06 12.74
CA ARG A 5 -17.84 -5.14 11.40
C ARG A 5 -17.11 -4.27 10.37
N LEU A 6 -16.57 -3.12 10.78
CA LEU A 6 -15.74 -2.26 9.92
C LEU A 6 -14.43 -2.96 9.56
N GLU A 7 -13.76 -3.52 10.56
CA GLU A 7 -12.51 -4.28 10.39
C GLU A 7 -12.75 -5.49 9.50
N GLY A 8 -13.73 -6.34 9.81
CA GLY A 8 -14.03 -7.53 9.00
C GLY A 8 -14.41 -7.21 7.54
N PHE A 9 -15.12 -6.11 7.29
CA PHE A 9 -15.35 -5.63 5.92
C PHE A 9 -14.04 -5.26 5.21
N SER A 10 -13.18 -4.52 5.91
CA SER A 10 -11.91 -4.05 5.36
C SER A 10 -10.98 -5.23 5.07
N ASP A 11 -10.81 -6.15 6.03
CA ASP A 11 -9.99 -7.36 5.92
C ASP A 11 -10.45 -8.23 4.75
N GLY A 12 -11.77 -8.40 4.57
CA GLY A 12 -12.33 -9.10 3.42
C GLY A 12 -11.90 -8.49 2.07
N VAL A 13 -11.89 -7.16 1.96
CA VAL A 13 -11.44 -6.48 0.74
C VAL A 13 -9.94 -6.68 0.51
N PHE A 14 -9.11 -6.58 1.55
CA PHE A 14 -7.67 -6.85 1.42
C PHE A 14 -7.38 -8.28 0.97
N SER A 15 -8.09 -9.28 1.53
CA SER A 15 -7.96 -10.67 1.11
C SER A 15 -8.30 -10.85 -0.36
N ILE A 16 -9.41 -10.26 -0.83
CA ILE A 16 -9.82 -10.33 -2.25
C ILE A 16 -8.77 -9.69 -3.16
N ILE A 17 -8.19 -8.56 -2.76
CA ILE A 17 -7.18 -7.88 -3.59
C ILE A 17 -5.91 -8.72 -3.71
N ILE A 18 -5.45 -9.30 -2.60
CA ILE A 18 -4.28 -10.20 -2.61
C ILE A 18 -4.54 -11.42 -3.51
N THR A 19 -5.73 -12.02 -3.44
CA THR A 19 -6.05 -13.15 -4.29
C THR A 19 -6.20 -12.74 -5.76
N ILE A 20 -6.79 -11.60 -6.09
CA ILE A 20 -6.87 -11.13 -7.48
C ILE A 20 -5.47 -10.92 -8.05
N MET A 21 -4.56 -10.28 -7.31
CA MET A 21 -3.19 -10.04 -7.78
C MET A 21 -2.43 -11.33 -8.12
N VAL A 22 -2.65 -12.42 -7.40
CA VAL A 22 -1.96 -13.69 -7.68
C VAL A 22 -2.46 -14.36 -8.96
N LEU A 23 -3.69 -14.07 -9.38
CA LEU A 23 -4.28 -14.66 -10.60
C LEU A 23 -3.63 -14.12 -11.88
N ASP A 24 -3.04 -12.92 -11.83
CA ASP A 24 -2.34 -12.31 -12.96
C ASP A 24 -0.87 -12.77 -13.10
N LEU A 25 -0.38 -13.63 -12.20
CA LEU A 25 0.93 -14.27 -12.35
C LEU A 25 0.92 -15.24 -13.52
N LYS A 26 1.67 -14.90 -14.58
CA LYS A 26 1.85 -15.74 -15.75
C LYS A 26 2.71 -16.95 -15.40
N GLN A 27 2.28 -18.13 -15.80
CA GLN A 27 3.10 -19.34 -15.75
C GLN A 27 4.09 -19.36 -16.93
N PRO A 28 5.27 -20.00 -16.78
CA PRO A 28 6.19 -20.18 -17.89
C PRO A 28 5.57 -21.06 -18.99
N GLU A 29 5.88 -20.79 -20.25
CA GLU A 29 5.33 -21.55 -21.40
C GLU A 29 5.94 -22.94 -21.58
N THR A 30 7.10 -23.20 -20.97
CA THR A 30 7.82 -24.48 -21.06
C THR A 30 8.20 -25.00 -19.68
N GLY A 31 8.30 -26.31 -19.54
CA GLY A 31 8.72 -26.97 -18.30
C GLY A 31 10.23 -26.95 -18.02
N SER A 32 10.97 -26.00 -18.60
CA SER A 32 12.43 -25.92 -18.47
C SER A 32 12.86 -24.92 -17.40
N TRP A 33 14.02 -25.15 -16.76
CA TRP A 33 14.58 -24.21 -15.79
C TRP A 33 14.86 -22.83 -16.40
N GLN A 34 15.21 -22.78 -17.69
CA GLN A 34 15.45 -21.55 -18.44
C GLN A 34 14.19 -20.68 -18.56
N ALA A 35 13.00 -21.29 -18.55
CA ALA A 35 11.73 -20.57 -18.60
C ALA A 35 11.54 -19.64 -17.39
N LEU A 36 12.17 -19.96 -16.24
CA LEU A 36 12.12 -19.12 -15.04
C LEU A 36 12.95 -17.83 -15.17
N LEU A 37 13.88 -17.78 -16.13
CA LEU A 37 14.76 -16.64 -16.36
C LEU A 37 14.22 -15.70 -17.44
N GLN A 38 13.04 -15.99 -18.00
CA GLN A 38 12.42 -15.13 -19.00
C GLN A 38 12.08 -13.75 -18.42
N PRO A 39 12.45 -12.65 -19.11
CA PRO A 39 12.19 -11.29 -18.63
C PRO A 39 10.72 -11.03 -18.31
N GLU A 40 9.80 -11.60 -19.08
CA GLU A 40 8.35 -11.44 -18.92
C GLU A 40 7.87 -12.02 -17.59
N LEU A 41 8.36 -13.21 -17.23
CA LEU A 41 8.06 -13.84 -15.95
C LEU A 41 8.66 -13.02 -14.81
N LEU A 42 9.92 -12.60 -14.95
CA LEU A 42 10.61 -11.81 -13.93
C LEU A 42 9.87 -10.50 -13.66
N HIS A 43 9.45 -9.78 -14.69
CA HIS A 43 8.67 -8.55 -14.55
C HIS A 43 7.33 -8.79 -13.83
N THR A 44 6.63 -9.87 -14.16
CA THR A 44 5.35 -10.22 -13.54
C THR A 44 5.53 -10.57 -12.06
N VAL A 45 6.53 -11.40 -11.72
CA VAL A 45 6.85 -11.78 -10.34
C VAL A 45 7.30 -10.58 -9.50
N LEU A 46 8.14 -9.70 -10.05
CA LEU A 46 8.62 -8.50 -9.36
C LEU A 46 7.48 -7.49 -9.13
N ALA A 47 6.64 -7.24 -10.14
CA ALA A 47 5.49 -6.35 -10.02
C ALA A 47 4.50 -6.88 -8.97
N TYR A 48 4.20 -8.19 -9.01
CA TYR A 48 3.39 -8.86 -8.00
C TYR A 48 3.98 -8.73 -6.61
N GLY A 49 5.26 -9.11 -6.42
CA GLY A 49 5.91 -9.10 -5.11
C GLY A 49 5.96 -7.71 -4.48
N LEU A 50 6.25 -6.68 -5.29
CA LEU A 50 6.25 -5.30 -4.83
C LEU A 50 4.84 -4.82 -4.45
N SER A 51 3.83 -5.20 -5.23
CA SER A 51 2.43 -4.82 -4.97
C SER A 51 1.84 -5.57 -3.78
N PHE A 52 2.27 -6.82 -3.55
CA PHE A 52 1.98 -7.56 -2.33
C PHE A 52 2.56 -6.86 -1.10
N ILE A 53 3.81 -6.38 -1.16
CA ILE A 53 4.44 -5.58 -0.11
C ILE A 53 3.64 -4.28 0.13
N LEU A 54 3.22 -3.60 -0.94
CA LEU A 54 2.40 -2.40 -0.86
C LEU A 54 1.07 -2.67 -0.14
N VAL A 55 0.30 -3.64 -0.60
CA VAL A 55 -1.02 -3.98 -0.02
C VAL A 55 -0.88 -4.50 1.40
N GLY A 56 0.10 -5.37 1.66
CA GLY A 56 0.36 -5.92 2.99
C GLY A 56 0.79 -4.87 4.00
N SER A 57 1.72 -3.98 3.64
CA SER A 57 2.13 -2.87 4.54
C SER A 57 1.00 -1.88 4.80
N PHE A 58 0.14 -1.65 3.79
CA PHE A 58 -1.08 -0.87 3.94
C PHE A 58 -2.06 -1.54 4.90
N TRP A 59 -2.32 -2.83 4.74
CA TRP A 59 -3.19 -3.61 5.61
C TRP A 59 -2.71 -3.59 7.06
N ILE A 60 -1.41 -3.82 7.31
CA ILE A 60 -0.85 -3.76 8.68
C ILE A 60 -1.08 -2.37 9.28
N SER A 61 -0.79 -1.32 8.51
CA SER A 61 -0.97 0.06 8.97
C SER A 61 -2.45 0.40 9.21
N HIS A 62 -3.36 -0.11 8.38
CA HIS A 62 -4.80 0.04 8.53
C HIS A 62 -5.29 -0.67 9.78
N HIS A 63 -4.89 -1.93 10.00
CA HIS A 63 -5.22 -2.72 11.17
C HIS A 63 -4.74 -2.04 12.48
N GLN A 64 -3.52 -1.49 12.48
CA GLN A 64 -3.01 -0.69 13.60
C GLN A 64 -3.85 0.56 13.88
N ILE A 65 -4.32 1.26 12.84
CA ILE A 65 -5.22 2.41 13.01
C ILE A 65 -6.56 1.95 13.59
N MET A 66 -7.15 0.88 13.06
CA MET A 66 -8.44 0.36 13.50
C MET A 66 -8.41 -0.07 14.98
N GLY A 67 -7.30 -0.64 15.43
CA GLY A 67 -7.01 -0.96 16.83
C GLY A 67 -7.29 0.19 17.81
N ASN A 68 -7.12 1.45 17.37
CA ASN A 68 -7.28 2.65 18.19
C ASN A 68 -8.68 3.29 18.15
N ILE A 69 -9.63 2.71 17.41
CA ILE A 69 -11.00 3.21 17.30
C ILE A 69 -11.81 2.80 18.53
N ASN A 70 -12.42 3.77 19.21
CA ASN A 70 -13.36 3.52 20.32
C ASN A 70 -14.83 3.55 19.85
N GLN A 71 -15.15 4.45 18.92
CA GLN A 71 -16.50 4.62 18.36
C GLN A 71 -16.42 4.82 16.85
N VAL A 72 -17.38 4.25 16.12
CA VAL A 72 -17.48 4.37 14.67
C VAL A 72 -18.56 5.39 14.34
N ASP A 73 -18.17 6.52 13.74
CA ASP A 73 -19.09 7.54 13.24
C ASP A 73 -19.13 7.55 11.69
N ARG A 74 -20.09 8.30 11.13
CA ARG A 74 -20.29 8.40 9.68
C ARG A 74 -19.07 8.95 8.95
N GLN A 75 -18.33 9.90 9.56
CA GLN A 75 -17.17 10.51 8.91
C GLN A 75 -16.04 9.49 8.79
N LEU A 76 -15.80 8.70 9.84
CA LEU A 76 -14.80 7.64 9.87
C LEU A 76 -15.09 6.57 8.82
N LEU A 77 -16.36 6.20 8.63
CA LEU A 77 -16.76 5.27 7.57
C LEU A 77 -16.35 5.78 6.18
N TRP A 78 -16.55 7.06 5.88
CA TRP A 78 -16.12 7.64 4.61
C TRP A 78 -14.60 7.70 4.45
N HIS A 79 -13.85 8.01 5.52
CA HIS A 79 -12.39 7.93 5.49
C HIS A 79 -11.92 6.50 5.23
N ASN A 80 -12.55 5.50 5.86
CA ASN A 80 -12.25 4.10 5.63
C ASN A 80 -12.54 3.68 4.19
N LEU A 81 -13.72 4.03 3.66
CA LEU A 81 -14.08 3.72 2.27
C LEU A 81 -13.12 4.36 1.27
N ARG A 82 -12.67 5.61 1.49
CA ARG A 82 -11.65 6.23 0.64
C ARG A 82 -10.32 5.48 0.69
N ALA A 83 -9.91 5.03 1.86
CA ALA A 83 -8.68 4.25 2.04
C ALA A 83 -8.74 2.89 1.34
N ILE A 84 -9.87 2.19 1.46
CA ILE A 84 -10.10 0.91 0.79
C ILE A 84 -10.22 1.10 -0.73
N PHE A 85 -10.93 2.13 -1.16
CA PHE A 85 -11.13 2.40 -2.58
C PHE A 85 -9.82 2.69 -3.32
N SER A 86 -8.87 3.39 -2.69
CA SER A 86 -7.58 3.61 -3.34
C SER A 86 -6.80 2.31 -3.57
N ILE A 87 -6.89 1.36 -2.63
CA ILE A 87 -6.16 0.08 -2.75
C ILE A 87 -6.84 -0.92 -3.70
N THR A 88 -8.13 -0.74 -4.04
CA THR A 88 -8.80 -1.59 -5.03
C THR A 88 -8.25 -1.41 -6.44
N PHE A 89 -7.54 -0.32 -6.73
CA PHE A 89 -6.86 -0.10 -8.01
C PHE A 89 -5.50 -0.79 -8.11
N VAL A 90 -4.96 -1.32 -7.01
CA VAL A 90 -3.62 -1.93 -7.00
C VAL A 90 -3.50 -3.10 -7.99
N PRO A 91 -4.44 -4.06 -8.07
CA PRO A 91 -4.34 -5.15 -9.05
C PRO A 91 -4.20 -4.64 -10.49
N PHE A 92 -5.04 -3.67 -10.87
CA PHE A 92 -5.01 -3.05 -12.19
C PHE A 92 -3.64 -2.43 -12.50
N VAL A 93 -3.09 -1.60 -11.60
CA VAL A 93 -1.79 -0.97 -11.86
C VAL A 93 -0.63 -1.96 -11.77
N THR A 94 -0.79 -3.05 -11.01
CA THR A 94 0.21 -4.12 -10.91
C THR A 94 0.35 -4.83 -12.25
N GLN A 95 -0.76 -5.27 -12.82
CA GLN A 95 -0.81 -5.93 -14.13
C GLN A 95 -0.34 -4.98 -15.24
N TRP A 96 -0.82 -3.74 -15.23
CA TRP A 96 -0.40 -2.78 -16.23
C TRP A 96 1.12 -2.51 -16.17
N ARG A 97 1.68 -2.52 -14.95
CA ARG A 97 3.12 -2.34 -14.72
C ARG A 97 3.95 -3.58 -15.07
N SER A 98 3.39 -4.80 -14.97
CA SER A 98 4.07 -6.02 -15.43
C SER A 98 4.10 -6.09 -16.95
N ASP A 99 2.98 -5.79 -17.62
CA ASP A 99 2.87 -5.88 -19.08
C ASP A 99 3.68 -4.79 -19.80
N PHE A 100 3.76 -3.59 -19.21
CA PHE A 100 4.46 -2.44 -19.79
C PHE A 100 5.58 -1.95 -18.87
N SER A 101 6.56 -2.81 -18.62
CA SER A 101 7.55 -2.60 -17.56
C SER A 101 8.48 -1.39 -17.75
N HIS A 102 8.58 -0.90 -18.99
CA HIS A 102 9.38 0.28 -19.36
C HIS A 102 8.51 1.49 -19.76
N SER A 103 7.19 1.42 -19.60
CA SER A 103 6.30 2.53 -19.92
C SER A 103 6.27 3.57 -18.80
N GLN A 104 6.54 4.83 -19.15
CA GLN A 104 6.40 5.96 -18.23
C GLN A 104 4.97 6.08 -17.70
N ALA A 105 3.95 5.90 -18.56
CA ALA A 105 2.56 5.99 -18.16
C ALA A 105 2.20 4.94 -17.09
N ALA A 106 2.62 3.68 -17.30
CA ALA A 106 2.41 2.62 -16.32
C ALA A 106 3.14 2.92 -14.99
N GLY A 107 4.39 3.38 -15.06
CA GLY A 107 5.17 3.77 -13.88
C GLY A 107 4.57 4.94 -13.09
N VAL A 108 4.12 5.99 -13.78
CA VAL A 108 3.49 7.18 -13.17
C VAL A 108 2.15 6.81 -12.54
N VAL A 109 1.27 6.09 -13.24
CA VAL A 109 -0.06 5.73 -12.71
C VAL A 109 0.07 4.78 -11.52
N TYR A 110 1.01 3.83 -11.54
CA TYR A 110 1.35 3.00 -10.39
C TYR A 110 1.75 3.87 -9.17
N GLY A 111 2.62 4.86 -9.39
CA GLY A 111 3.02 5.83 -8.36
C GLY A 111 1.85 6.67 -7.83
N LEU A 112 0.96 7.14 -8.71
CA LEU A 112 -0.23 7.93 -8.33
C LEU A 112 -1.21 7.13 -7.47
N VAL A 113 -1.48 5.86 -7.82
CA VAL A 113 -2.33 4.98 -7.01
C VAL A 113 -1.71 4.74 -5.64
N TYR A 114 -0.40 4.52 -5.59
CA TYR A 114 0.31 4.37 -4.32
C TYR A 114 0.28 5.64 -3.47
N LEU A 115 0.55 6.80 -4.08
CA LEU A 115 0.50 8.10 -3.42
C LEU A 115 -0.90 8.40 -2.87
N TRP A 116 -1.94 8.15 -3.67
CA TRP A 116 -3.33 8.32 -3.23
C TRP A 116 -3.65 7.41 -2.04
N SER A 117 -3.15 6.17 -2.06
CA SER A 117 -3.27 5.24 -0.95
C SER A 117 -2.59 5.77 0.32
N LEU A 118 -1.35 6.25 0.24
CA LEU A 118 -0.68 6.83 1.41
C LEU A 118 -1.42 8.04 1.99
N ILE A 119 -1.95 8.91 1.13
CA ILE A 119 -2.74 10.09 1.53
C ILE A 119 -4.06 9.65 2.20
N SER A 120 -4.78 8.69 1.63
CA SER A 120 -6.06 8.22 2.16
C SER A 120 -5.88 7.54 3.53
N LEU A 121 -4.81 6.76 3.70
CA LEU A 121 -4.42 6.15 4.96
C LEU A 121 -4.03 7.21 6.01
N TYR A 122 -3.29 8.24 5.61
CA TYR A 122 -2.98 9.37 6.49
C TYR A 122 -4.25 10.08 6.97
N GLN A 123 -5.19 10.38 6.07
CA GLN A 123 -6.46 11.02 6.42
C GLN A 123 -7.27 10.17 7.40
N LEU A 124 -7.33 8.85 7.18
CA LEU A 124 -7.99 7.91 8.09
C LEU A 124 -7.34 7.94 9.48
N SER A 125 -6.02 7.84 9.56
CA SER A 125 -5.29 7.90 10.83
C SER A 125 -5.47 9.23 11.55
N HIS A 126 -5.47 10.35 10.81
CA HIS A 126 -5.73 11.67 11.37
C HIS A 126 -7.15 11.75 11.96
N ALA A 127 -8.15 11.25 11.24
CA ALA A 127 -9.53 11.19 11.72
C ALA A 127 -9.66 10.37 13.01
N VAL A 128 -8.98 9.22 13.12
CA VAL A 128 -8.97 8.42 14.36
C VAL A 128 -8.22 9.13 15.49
N ALA A 129 -7.11 9.81 15.20
CA ALA A 129 -6.30 10.50 16.22
C ALA A 129 -7.06 11.63 16.93
N THR A 130 -8.04 12.24 16.26
CA THR A 130 -8.94 13.25 16.85
C THR A 130 -10.05 12.65 17.73
N ARG A 131 -10.21 11.32 17.75
CA ARG A 131 -11.32 10.60 18.41
C ARG A 131 -10.86 9.62 19.49
N THR A 132 -9.58 9.65 19.84
CA THR A 132 -8.97 8.71 20.79
C THR A 132 -8.44 9.42 22.03
N THR A 133 -8.00 8.66 23.04
CA THR A 133 -7.45 9.22 24.29
C THR A 133 -6.15 9.98 24.05
N SER A 134 -5.76 10.88 24.96
CA SER A 134 -4.57 11.73 24.79
C SER A 134 -3.28 10.91 24.56
N LYS A 135 -3.11 9.79 25.26
CA LYS A 135 -1.93 8.91 25.12
C LYS A 135 -1.89 8.22 23.75
N GLN A 136 -3.02 7.65 23.31
CA GLN A 136 -3.15 7.01 21.99
C GLN A 136 -3.00 8.03 20.85
N ALA A 137 -3.55 9.23 21.02
CA ALA A 137 -3.45 10.31 20.05
C ALA A 137 -2.00 10.75 19.83
N THR A 138 -1.19 10.86 20.89
CA THR A 138 0.24 11.21 20.78
C THR A 138 1.02 10.16 19.98
N GLN A 139 0.80 8.88 20.25
CA GLN A 139 1.44 7.79 19.48
C GLN A 139 1.03 7.87 18.00
N MET A 140 -0.25 8.04 17.72
CA MET A 140 -0.77 8.11 16.35
C MET A 140 -0.27 9.35 15.58
N ARG A 141 -0.12 10.48 16.27
CA ARG A 141 0.51 11.69 15.71
C ARG A 141 1.98 11.45 15.33
N ALA A 142 2.74 10.73 16.16
CA ALA A 142 4.12 10.36 15.83
C ALA A 142 4.19 9.45 14.59
N TYR A 143 3.30 8.45 14.46
CA TYR A 143 3.19 7.65 13.23
C TYR A 143 2.78 8.49 12.02
N ASN A 144 1.87 9.45 12.18
CA ASN A 144 1.44 10.34 11.11
C ASN A 144 2.56 11.27 10.65
N HIS A 145 3.45 11.71 11.54
CA HIS A 145 4.64 12.48 11.17
C HIS A 145 5.59 11.66 10.29
N THR A 146 5.80 10.38 10.62
CA THR A 146 6.56 9.47 9.75
C THR A 146 5.90 9.29 8.38
N ARG A 147 4.56 9.17 8.33
CA ARG A 147 3.82 9.02 7.07
C ARG A 147 3.99 10.21 6.12
N TRP A 148 4.18 11.43 6.63
CA TRP A 148 4.49 12.58 5.79
C TRP A 148 5.77 12.40 4.99
N HIS A 149 6.82 11.86 5.61
CA HIS A 149 8.07 11.56 4.91
C HIS A 149 7.87 10.49 3.83
N MET A 150 7.03 9.49 4.09
CA MET A 150 6.67 8.46 3.11
C MET A 150 5.91 9.05 1.93
N ILE A 151 4.97 9.97 2.18
CA ILE A 151 4.24 10.69 1.13
C ILE A 151 5.23 11.51 0.28
N LEU A 152 6.19 12.20 0.89
CA LEU A 152 7.22 12.95 0.15
C LEU A 152 8.06 12.02 -0.75
N VAL A 153 8.50 10.87 -0.23
CA VAL A 153 9.25 9.87 -1.02
C VAL A 153 8.39 9.35 -2.18
N ALA A 154 7.10 9.09 -1.97
CA ALA A 154 6.19 8.66 -3.02
C ALA A 154 5.94 9.73 -4.09
N ILE A 155 5.83 11.01 -3.69
CA ILE A 155 5.73 12.15 -4.61
C ILE A 155 6.98 12.22 -5.49
N LEU A 156 8.17 12.17 -4.87
CA LEU A 156 9.44 12.22 -5.60
C LEU A 156 9.60 11.02 -6.53
N GLY A 157 9.28 9.81 -6.08
CA GLY A 157 9.32 8.59 -6.91
C GLY A 157 8.34 8.65 -8.09
N THR A 158 7.13 9.16 -7.85
CA THR A 158 6.13 9.34 -8.91
C THR A 158 6.57 10.41 -9.91
N GLY A 159 7.10 11.55 -9.44
CA GLY A 159 7.64 12.60 -10.31
C GLY A 159 8.84 12.12 -11.13
N ALA A 160 9.76 11.37 -10.53
CA ALA A 160 10.88 10.77 -11.24
C ALA A 160 10.45 9.71 -12.27
N SER A 161 9.24 9.14 -12.14
CA SER A 161 8.72 8.13 -13.07
C SER A 161 8.41 8.65 -14.48
N PHE A 162 8.30 9.98 -14.64
CA PHE A 162 8.24 10.61 -15.95
C PHE A 162 9.55 10.48 -16.74
N ILE A 163 10.68 10.22 -16.06
CA ILE A 163 12.00 10.05 -16.69
C ILE A 163 12.42 8.58 -16.60
N VAL A 164 12.28 7.98 -15.41
CA VAL A 164 12.70 6.61 -15.12
C VAL A 164 11.47 5.80 -14.66
N PRO A 165 10.82 5.02 -15.54
CA PRO A 165 9.56 4.30 -15.25
C PRO A 165 9.54 3.39 -14.02
N SER A 166 10.70 2.96 -13.52
CA SER A 166 10.84 2.14 -12.32
C SER A 166 10.98 2.95 -11.02
N ALA A 167 11.07 4.28 -11.09
CA ALA A 167 11.29 5.13 -9.92
C ALA A 167 10.17 5.02 -8.88
N SER A 168 8.91 4.93 -9.29
CA SER A 168 7.79 4.69 -8.38
C SER A 168 7.91 3.34 -7.69
N SER A 169 8.35 2.30 -8.40
CA SER A 169 8.60 0.97 -7.83
C SER A 169 9.68 1.01 -6.73
N TRP A 170 10.78 1.72 -6.97
CA TRP A 170 11.82 1.93 -5.96
C TRP A 170 11.31 2.70 -4.74
N SER A 171 10.44 3.69 -4.93
CA SER A 171 9.85 4.44 -3.82
C SER A 171 9.04 3.55 -2.87
N VAL A 172 8.27 2.59 -3.40
CA VAL A 172 7.54 1.59 -2.60
C VAL A 172 8.50 0.77 -1.76
N LEU A 173 9.58 0.26 -2.36
CA LEU A 173 10.57 -0.56 -1.67
C LEU A 173 11.29 0.23 -0.56
N ILE A 174 11.71 1.47 -0.85
CA ILE A 174 12.34 2.36 0.13
C ILE A 174 11.40 2.62 1.30
N ILE A 175 10.13 2.97 1.02
CA ILE A 175 9.15 3.23 2.07
C ILE A 175 8.93 1.99 2.92
N TRP A 176 8.83 0.80 2.33
CA TRP A 176 8.69 -0.44 3.07
C TRP A 176 9.90 -0.75 3.98
N VAL A 177 11.13 -0.61 3.47
CA VAL A 177 12.35 -0.82 4.26
C VAL A 177 12.43 0.17 5.43
N VAL A 178 12.19 1.46 5.17
CA VAL A 178 12.21 2.50 6.21
C VAL A 178 11.10 2.26 7.23
N TRP A 179 9.89 1.91 6.79
CA TRP A 179 8.77 1.62 7.67
C TRP A 179 9.05 0.44 8.60
N THR A 180 9.55 -0.68 8.07
CA THR A 180 9.88 -1.88 8.87
C THR A 180 11.03 -1.61 9.85
N TRP A 181 12.04 -0.84 9.45
CA TRP A 181 13.14 -0.43 10.33
C TRP A 181 12.64 0.44 11.49
N LEU A 182 11.81 1.45 11.21
CA LEU A 182 11.20 2.30 12.24
C LEU A 182 10.28 1.53 13.19
N ALA A 183 9.57 0.52 12.68
CA ALA A 183 8.71 -0.34 13.49
C ALA A 183 9.53 -1.13 14.53
N LYS A 184 10.72 -1.64 14.17
CA LYS A 184 11.59 -2.38 15.09
C LYS A 184 12.07 -1.53 16.27
N GLN A 185 12.41 -0.26 16.03
CA GLN A 185 12.90 0.64 17.09
C GLN A 185 11.86 0.99 18.15
N LYS A 186 10.56 0.94 17.80
CA LYS A 186 9.48 1.27 18.73
C LYS A 186 9.07 0.11 19.63
N VAL A 187 9.53 -1.11 19.34
CA VAL A 187 9.27 -2.31 20.16
C VAL A 187 10.38 -2.52 21.21
N SER A 188 11.55 -1.88 21.04
CA SER A 188 12.69 -1.97 21.96
C SER A 188 12.67 -0.97 23.12
N HIS A 189 11.57 -0.26 23.33
CA HIS A 189 11.35 0.71 24.41
C HIS A 189 10.00 0.47 25.09
#